data_AF-A0AA88KJC4-F1
#
_entry.id   AF-A0AA88KJC4-F1
#
_cell.length_a   1.000
_cell.length_b   1.000
_cell.length_c   1.000
_cell.angle_alpha   90.00
_cell.angle_beta   90.00
_cell.angle_gamma   90.00
#
_symmetry.space_group_name_H-M   'P 1'
#
loop_
_entity.id
_entity.type
_entity.pdbx_description
1 polymer ?
#
loop_
_entity_poly.entity_id
_entity_poly.type
_entity_poly.pdbx_seq_one_letter_code
_entity_poly.pdbx_strand_id
1 'polypeptide(L)'
;MKSSVFAIFIMVALTAVLMITSSASKVKALSIPKELPSNVLAFVEGFLLGIEADVGNVTACTRDATITLNDFDNAFYSLEYGFKKMSPQLIETGLQELAAGIEEIKQGIEDCNIKGIIKQIESLIAQLKSGTLGVVKVLVHEAINIFHNGQNITTEFKNAIQYWKDKKYELCGVQVGMIVGVLLE
;
A
#
# COMPACT_ATOMS: atom_id res chain seq x y z
N MET A 1 54.40 61.93 -40.07
CA MET A 1 55.05 60.77 -39.43
C MET A 1 54.13 60.33 -38.29
N LYS A 2 53.11 59.49 -38.46
CA LYS A 2 53.09 58.08 -38.89
C LYS A 2 54.15 57.26 -38.15
N SER A 3 53.89 56.90 -36.89
CA SER A 3 54.43 55.68 -36.23
C SER A 3 53.95 55.40 -34.79
N SER A 4 53.26 56.32 -34.09
CA SER A 4 52.97 56.11 -32.64
C SER A 4 51.56 55.62 -32.27
N VAL A 5 50.65 55.34 -33.21
CA VAL A 5 49.24 55.05 -32.87
C VAL A 5 48.89 53.55 -32.89
N PHE A 6 49.74 52.70 -33.47
CA PHE A 6 49.40 51.29 -33.68
C PHE A 6 49.75 50.35 -32.52
N ALA A 7 50.60 50.77 -31.58
CA ALA A 7 51.10 49.88 -30.52
C ALA A 7 50.24 49.83 -29.24
N ILE A 8 49.32 50.79 -29.05
CA ILE A 8 48.52 50.87 -27.80
C ILE A 8 47.22 50.06 -27.91
N PHE A 9 46.73 49.77 -29.12
CA PHE A 9 45.48 49.04 -29.30
C PHE A 9 45.58 47.52 -29.11
N ILE A 10 46.79 46.94 -29.09
CA ILE A 10 46.97 45.49 -28.98
C ILE A 10 46.97 45.00 -27.51
N MET A 11 47.18 45.88 -26.52
CA MET A 11 47.21 45.46 -25.11
C MET A 11 45.87 45.49 -24.37
N VAL A 12 44.79 46.03 -24.96
CA VAL A 12 43.48 46.10 -24.28
C VAL A 12 42.61 44.87 -24.58
N ALA A 13 42.98 44.04 -25.56
CA ALA A 13 42.19 42.87 -25.95
C ALA A 13 42.52 41.57 -25.19
N LEU A 14 43.38 41.60 -24.16
CA LEU A 14 43.81 40.38 -23.45
C LEU A 14 43.20 40.18 -22.05
N THR A 15 42.35 41.07 -21.55
CA THR A 15 41.81 40.99 -20.18
C THR A 15 40.28 40.90 -20.09
N ALA A 16 39.61 40.52 -21.18
CA ALA A 16 38.17 40.23 -21.20
C ALA A 16 37.85 38.73 -21.36
N VAL A 17 38.78 37.84 -21.01
CA VAL A 17 38.50 36.41 -20.83
C VAL A 17 38.35 36.14 -19.33
N LEU A 18 37.33 36.75 -18.74
CA LEU A 18 36.91 36.48 -17.37
C LEU A 18 35.39 36.31 -17.38
N MET A 19 34.99 35.11 -16.97
CA MET A 19 33.63 34.74 -16.56
C MET A 19 32.59 34.53 -17.67
N ILE A 20 32.79 33.49 -18.47
CA ILE A 20 31.64 32.65 -18.85
C ILE A 20 31.60 31.52 -17.82
N THR A 21 31.00 31.82 -16.66
CA THR A 21 30.61 30.80 -15.69
C THR A 21 29.60 29.90 -16.40
N SER A 22 30.04 28.69 -16.74
CA SER A 22 29.14 27.62 -17.11
C SER A 22 28.27 27.30 -15.89
N SER A 23 27.10 27.93 -15.82
CA SER A 23 25.99 27.43 -15.02
C SER A 23 25.59 26.09 -15.62
N ALA A 24 26.31 25.02 -15.23
CA ALA A 24 25.84 23.67 -15.37
C ALA A 24 24.62 23.56 -14.45
N SER A 25 23.46 23.94 -14.97
CA SER A 25 22.18 23.60 -14.38
C SER A 25 22.21 22.09 -14.22
N LYS A 26 22.35 21.62 -12.98
CA LYS A 26 22.03 20.24 -12.61
C LYS A 26 20.56 20.08 -12.98
N VAL A 27 20.28 19.59 -14.18
CA VAL A 27 18.98 19.05 -14.52
C VAL A 27 18.81 17.88 -13.56
N LYS A 28 18.14 18.15 -12.44
CA LYS A 28 17.68 17.10 -11.53
C LYS A 28 16.78 16.26 -12.40
N ALA A 29 17.24 15.07 -12.78
CA ALA A 29 16.43 14.13 -13.53
C ALA A 29 15.09 14.05 -12.77
N LEU A 30 14.01 14.46 -13.45
CA LEU A 30 12.67 14.27 -12.94
C LEU A 30 12.51 12.76 -12.77
N SER A 31 12.62 12.30 -11.53
CA SER A 31 12.26 10.93 -11.18
C SER A 31 10.81 10.77 -11.59
N ILE A 32 10.56 9.94 -12.60
CA ILE A 32 9.21 9.55 -12.97
C ILE A 32 8.58 8.99 -11.69
N PRO A 33 7.45 9.53 -11.22
CA PRO A 33 6.77 9.01 -10.05
C PRO A 33 6.59 7.49 -10.22
N LYS A 34 6.99 6.72 -9.21
CA LYS A 34 6.81 5.27 -9.23
C LYS A 34 5.35 4.98 -8.90
N GLU A 35 4.49 5.04 -9.91
CA GLU A 35 3.08 4.70 -9.72
C GLU A 35 2.93 3.22 -9.36
N LEU A 36 2.02 2.93 -8.43
CA LEU A 36 1.66 1.56 -8.10
C LEU A 36 1.11 0.84 -9.35
N PRO A 37 1.35 -0.48 -9.49
CA PRO A 37 0.68 -1.26 -10.51
C PRO A 37 -0.85 -1.13 -10.40
N SER A 38 -1.55 -1.09 -11.54
CA SER A 38 -3.00 -0.84 -11.57
C SER A 38 -3.84 -1.77 -10.68
N ASN A 39 -3.48 -3.05 -10.59
CA ASN A 39 -4.13 -4.02 -9.71
C ASN A 39 -3.91 -3.70 -8.22
N VAL A 40 -2.72 -3.22 -7.86
CA VAL A 40 -2.37 -2.82 -6.50
C VAL A 40 -3.10 -1.55 -6.11
N LEU A 41 -3.13 -0.55 -6.99
CA LEU A 41 -3.90 0.68 -6.77
C LEU A 41 -5.39 0.37 -6.58
N ALA A 42 -5.97 -0.44 -7.47
CA ALA A 42 -7.38 -0.84 -7.38
C ALA A 42 -7.69 -1.54 -6.05
N PHE A 43 -6.81 -2.45 -5.59
CA PHE A 43 -6.96 -3.10 -4.30
C PHE A 43 -6.94 -2.09 -3.14
N VAL A 44 -5.99 -1.15 -3.14
CA VAL A 44 -5.86 -0.13 -2.09
C VAL A 44 -7.08 0.79 -2.06
N GLU A 45 -7.57 1.23 -3.22
CA GLU A 45 -8.80 2.03 -3.33
C GLU A 45 -10.00 1.28 -2.76
N GLY A 46 -10.16 0.01 -3.13
CA GLY A 46 -11.19 -0.85 -2.55
C GLY A 46 -11.04 -1.01 -1.04
N PHE A 47 -9.81 -1.23 -0.54
CA PHE A 47 -9.54 -1.36 0.88
C PHE A 47 -9.97 -0.11 1.67
N LEU A 48 -9.58 1.08 1.19
CA LEU A 48 -9.94 2.36 1.80
C LEU A 48 -11.46 2.58 1.79
N LEU A 49 -12.13 2.19 0.71
CA LEU A 49 -13.60 2.21 0.64
C LEU A 49 -14.23 1.26 1.67
N GLY A 50 -13.68 0.05 1.82
CA GLY A 50 -14.21 -0.96 2.75
C GLY A 50 -14.07 -0.61 4.23
N ILE A 51 -13.03 0.15 4.60
CA ILE A 51 -12.88 0.71 5.96
C ILE A 51 -13.60 2.06 6.14
N GLU A 52 -14.38 2.49 5.14
CA GLU A 52 -15.10 3.77 5.11
C GLU A 52 -14.19 4.99 5.34
N ALA A 53 -12.93 4.92 4.89
CA ALA A 53 -11.99 6.02 5.02
C ALA A 53 -12.26 7.10 3.96
N ASP A 54 -12.51 8.33 4.40
CA ASP A 54 -12.52 9.50 3.52
C ASP A 54 -11.09 9.89 3.15
N VAL A 55 -10.64 9.32 2.03
CA VAL A 55 -9.37 9.62 1.39
C VAL A 55 -9.66 10.39 0.12
N GLY A 56 -8.93 11.48 -0.10
CA GLY A 56 -9.01 12.23 -1.34
C GLY A 56 -8.46 11.45 -2.53
N ASN A 57 -7.41 11.96 -3.17
CA ASN A 57 -6.81 11.25 -4.30
C ASN A 57 -5.85 10.14 -3.80
N VAL A 58 -6.29 8.88 -3.85
CA VAL A 58 -5.51 7.71 -3.42
C VAL A 58 -4.22 7.56 -4.22
N THR A 59 -4.25 7.79 -5.54
CA THR A 59 -3.05 7.75 -6.38
C THR A 59 -2.00 8.77 -5.92
N ALA A 60 -2.44 9.95 -5.48
CA ALA A 60 -1.53 11.00 -5.02
C ALA A 60 -0.88 10.64 -3.68
N CYS A 61 -1.63 10.02 -2.76
CA CYS A 61 -1.10 9.67 -1.44
C CYS A 61 -0.33 8.34 -1.39
N THR A 62 -0.47 7.49 -2.42
CA THR A 62 0.27 6.22 -2.54
C THR A 62 1.42 6.27 -3.54
N ARG A 63 1.78 7.48 -4.04
CA ARG A 63 2.77 7.68 -5.11
C ARG A 63 4.15 7.09 -4.80
N ASP A 64 4.58 7.13 -3.54
CA ASP A 64 5.89 6.63 -3.13
C ASP A 64 5.80 5.25 -2.43
N ALA A 65 4.59 4.69 -2.37
CA ALA A 65 4.34 3.40 -1.73
C ALA A 65 4.92 2.25 -2.55
N THR A 66 5.34 1.20 -1.85
CA THR A 66 5.71 -0.08 -2.46
C THR A 66 4.92 -1.18 -1.77
N ILE A 67 3.89 -1.67 -2.47
CA ILE A 67 2.96 -2.70 -1.98
C ILE A 67 3.01 -3.86 -2.97
N THR A 68 3.12 -5.10 -2.50
CA THR A 68 3.34 -6.27 -3.37
C THR A 68 2.16 -7.25 -3.42
N LEU A 69 1.20 -7.11 -2.52
CA LEU A 69 0.02 -7.97 -2.34
C LEU A 69 0.32 -9.49 -2.20
N ASN A 70 1.58 -9.90 -2.11
CA ASN A 70 1.96 -11.32 -2.06
C ASN A 70 1.45 -12.02 -0.80
N ASP A 71 1.38 -11.30 0.32
CA ASP A 71 0.84 -11.85 1.57
C ASP A 71 -0.65 -12.20 1.45
N PHE A 72 -1.40 -11.49 0.59
CA PHE A 72 -2.81 -11.81 0.33
C PHE A 72 -2.97 -13.12 -0.45
N ASP A 73 -2.05 -13.44 -1.37
CA ASP A 73 -2.05 -14.75 -2.07
C ASP A 73 -1.99 -15.91 -1.07
N ASN A 74 -1.05 -15.83 -0.12
CA ASN A 74 -0.88 -16.85 0.92
C ASN A 74 -2.09 -16.87 1.87
N ALA A 75 -2.52 -15.69 2.34
CA ALA A 75 -3.65 -15.55 3.24
C ALA A 75 -4.90 -16.21 2.68
N PHE A 76 -5.27 -15.90 1.44
CA PHE A 76 -6.49 -16.45 0.83
C PHE A 76 -6.38 -17.95 0.56
N TYR A 77 -5.19 -18.47 0.25
CA TYR A 77 -4.97 -19.90 0.14
C TYR A 77 -5.19 -20.62 1.49
N SER A 78 -4.53 -20.13 2.56
CA SER A 78 -4.62 -20.70 3.90
C SER A 78 -6.03 -20.61 4.47
N LEU A 79 -6.71 -19.46 4.31
CA LEU A 79 -8.09 -19.25 4.74
C LEU A 79 -9.06 -20.17 3.99
N GLU A 80 -8.97 -20.24 2.66
CA GLU A 80 -9.85 -21.11 1.88
C GLU A 80 -9.70 -22.57 2.31
N TYR A 81 -8.47 -23.06 2.36
CA TYR A 81 -8.21 -24.45 2.70
C TYR A 81 -8.56 -24.74 4.17
N GLY A 82 -8.30 -23.78 5.06
CA GLY A 82 -8.69 -23.81 6.47
C GLY A 82 -10.20 -23.94 6.65
N PHE A 83 -11.00 -23.13 5.96
CA PHE A 83 -12.47 -23.25 6.00
C PHE A 83 -12.96 -24.56 5.40
N LYS A 84 -12.42 -24.97 4.24
CA LYS A 84 -12.80 -26.22 3.57
C LYS A 84 -12.49 -27.47 4.41
N LYS A 85 -11.39 -27.44 5.17
CA LYS A 85 -10.94 -28.54 6.02
C LYS A 85 -11.37 -28.41 7.47
N MET A 86 -12.05 -27.31 7.83
CA MET A 86 -12.36 -26.95 9.21
C MET A 86 -11.11 -27.04 10.09
N SER A 87 -9.98 -26.51 9.60
CA SER A 87 -8.70 -26.55 10.31
C SER A 87 -8.44 -25.21 10.98
N PRO A 88 -8.53 -25.14 12.32
CA PRO A 88 -8.20 -23.94 13.08
C PRO A 88 -6.81 -23.41 12.77
N GLN A 89 -5.84 -24.31 12.62
CA GLN A 89 -4.44 -23.96 12.38
C GLN A 89 -4.26 -23.24 11.05
N LEU A 90 -4.89 -23.73 9.99
CA LEU A 90 -4.81 -23.09 8.66
C LEU A 90 -5.55 -21.76 8.62
N ILE A 91 -6.68 -21.64 9.35
CA ILE A 91 -7.39 -20.37 9.47
C ILE A 91 -6.52 -19.36 10.23
N GLU A 92 -5.88 -19.77 11.32
CA GLU A 92 -4.94 -18.93 12.08
C GLU A 92 -3.77 -18.48 11.22
N THR A 93 -3.13 -19.39 10.48
CA THR A 93 -2.07 -19.04 9.51
C THR A 93 -2.58 -18.02 8.49
N GLY A 94 -3.75 -18.23 7.92
CA GLY A 94 -4.32 -17.31 6.94
C GLY A 94 -4.65 -15.92 7.51
N LEU A 95 -5.04 -15.83 8.79
CA LEU A 95 -5.24 -14.55 9.48
C LEU A 95 -3.92 -13.83 9.77
N GLN A 96 -2.85 -14.56 10.08
CA GLN A 96 -1.51 -13.99 10.28
C GLN A 96 -0.95 -13.44 8.96
N GLU A 97 -1.12 -14.18 7.86
CA GLU A 97 -0.74 -13.76 6.51
C GLU A 97 -1.58 -12.55 6.06
N LEU A 98 -2.89 -12.55 6.36
CA LEU A 98 -3.75 -11.40 6.10
C LEU A 98 -3.25 -10.15 6.84
N ALA A 99 -2.83 -10.31 8.10
CA ALA A 99 -2.29 -9.22 8.90
C ALA A 99 -0.96 -8.68 8.34
N ALA A 100 -0.12 -9.53 7.75
CA ALA A 100 1.08 -9.09 7.04
C ALA A 100 0.72 -8.26 5.80
N GLY A 101 -0.25 -8.71 5.01
CA GLY A 101 -0.75 -7.94 3.86
C GLY A 101 -1.35 -6.59 4.27
N ILE A 102 -2.15 -6.55 5.35
CA ILE A 102 -2.71 -5.30 5.88
C ILE A 102 -1.59 -4.36 6.38
N GLU A 103 -0.51 -4.89 6.93
CA GLU A 103 0.64 -4.08 7.35
C GLU A 103 1.34 -3.39 6.17
N GLU A 104 1.52 -4.08 5.03
CA GLU A 104 2.02 -3.46 3.80
C GLU A 104 1.11 -2.32 3.35
N ILE A 105 -0.21 -2.57 3.32
CA ILE A 105 -1.22 -1.57 2.93
C ILE A 105 -1.13 -0.37 3.87
N LYS A 106 -1.12 -0.59 5.20
CA LYS A 106 -1.00 0.44 6.22
C LYS A 106 0.18 1.36 5.94
N GLN A 107 1.37 0.78 5.75
CA GLN A 107 2.59 1.54 5.44
C GLN A 107 2.44 2.36 4.16
N GLY A 108 1.81 1.80 3.13
CA GLY A 108 1.59 2.47 1.85
C GLY A 108 0.55 3.60 1.88
N ILE A 109 -0.29 3.66 2.90
CA ILE A 109 -1.37 4.67 3.05
C ILE A 109 -1.15 5.63 4.24
N GLU A 110 0.02 5.59 4.91
CA GLU A 110 0.33 6.49 6.03
C GLU A 110 0.20 7.98 5.64
N ASP A 111 0.48 8.30 4.38
CA ASP A 111 0.39 9.64 3.81
C ASP A 111 -1.03 10.02 3.34
N CYS A 112 -2.00 9.10 3.37
CA CYS A 112 -3.39 9.33 2.92
C CYS A 112 -4.27 10.06 3.95
N ASN A 113 -3.69 10.65 4.99
CA ASN A 113 -4.38 11.41 6.05
C ASN A 113 -5.44 10.60 6.84
N ILE A 114 -5.36 9.27 6.86
CA ILE A 114 -6.29 8.39 7.59
C ILE A 114 -5.90 8.16 9.06
N LYS A 115 -5.30 9.16 9.71
CA LYS A 115 -4.62 9.01 11.01
C LYS A 115 -5.53 8.51 12.13
N GLY A 116 -6.85 8.71 12.01
CA GLY A 116 -7.85 8.25 12.98
C GLY A 116 -7.93 6.73 13.13
N ILE A 117 -7.66 5.98 12.05
CA ILE A 117 -7.82 4.52 12.03
C ILE A 117 -6.48 3.75 12.03
N ILE A 118 -5.35 4.39 11.68
CA ILE A 118 -4.03 3.74 11.62
C ILE A 118 -3.67 3.02 12.92
N LYS A 119 -3.86 3.66 14.08
CA LYS A 119 -3.54 3.03 15.39
C LYS A 119 -4.42 1.81 15.68
N GLN A 120 -5.66 1.83 15.20
CA GLN A 120 -6.59 0.71 15.38
C GLN A 120 -6.16 -0.45 14.48
N ILE A 121 -5.80 -0.16 13.22
CA ILE A 121 -5.22 -1.13 12.29
C ILE A 121 -3.92 -1.73 12.86
N GLU A 122 -3.04 -0.94 13.46
CA GLU A 122 -1.82 -1.45 14.11
C GLU A 122 -2.14 -2.40 15.28
N SER A 123 -3.14 -2.05 16.10
CA SER A 123 -3.61 -2.93 17.16
C SER A 123 -4.18 -4.24 16.62
N LEU A 124 -4.98 -4.17 15.56
CA LEU A 124 -5.54 -5.35 14.89
C LEU A 124 -4.44 -6.24 14.30
N ILE A 125 -3.48 -5.66 13.58
CA ILE A 125 -2.32 -6.40 13.04
C ILE A 125 -1.58 -7.12 14.17
N ALA A 126 -1.31 -6.44 15.28
CA ALA A 126 -0.64 -7.04 16.42
C ALA A 126 -1.43 -8.22 17.01
N GLN A 127 -2.76 -8.08 17.15
CA GLN A 127 -3.64 -9.13 17.65
C GLN A 127 -3.72 -10.35 16.72
N LEU A 128 -3.80 -10.12 15.42
CA LEU A 128 -3.84 -11.20 14.42
C LEU A 128 -2.49 -11.93 14.35
N LYS A 129 -1.37 -11.20 14.37
CA LYS A 129 -0.02 -11.80 14.33
C LYS A 129 0.33 -12.57 15.60
N SER A 130 -0.07 -12.09 16.77
CA SER A 130 0.29 -12.72 18.04
C SER A 130 -0.46 -14.03 18.31
N GLY A 131 -1.52 -14.32 17.55
CA GLY A 131 -2.35 -15.52 17.74
C GLY A 131 -3.02 -15.57 19.12
N THR A 132 -3.08 -14.45 19.86
CA THR A 132 -3.50 -14.44 21.27
C THR A 132 -5.01 -14.66 21.40
N LEU A 133 -5.39 -15.94 21.43
CA LEU A 133 -6.45 -16.67 22.16
C LEU A 133 -7.88 -16.10 22.35
N GLY A 134 -8.15 -14.81 22.21
CA GLY A 134 -9.49 -14.21 22.32
C GLY A 134 -10.14 -14.05 20.96
N VAL A 135 -9.65 -13.08 20.17
CA VAL A 135 -10.24 -12.69 18.88
C VAL A 135 -10.07 -13.79 17.84
N VAL A 136 -8.86 -14.31 17.62
CA VAL A 136 -8.63 -15.41 16.65
C VAL A 136 -9.39 -16.67 17.03
N LYS A 137 -9.47 -17.03 18.31
CA LYS A 137 -10.16 -18.26 18.74
C LYS A 137 -11.67 -18.15 18.62
N VAL A 138 -12.24 -16.99 18.96
CA VAL A 138 -13.66 -16.68 18.75
C VAL A 138 -13.95 -16.61 17.26
N LEU A 139 -13.16 -15.88 16.47
CA LEU A 139 -13.31 -15.84 15.01
C LEU A 139 -13.14 -17.20 14.36
N VAL A 140 -12.24 -18.06 14.82
CA VAL A 140 -12.07 -19.41 14.26
C VAL A 140 -13.23 -20.31 14.65
N HIS A 141 -13.68 -20.31 15.91
CA HIS A 141 -14.84 -21.11 16.34
C HIS A 141 -16.13 -20.61 15.70
N GLU A 142 -16.35 -19.30 15.70
CA GLU A 142 -17.49 -18.65 15.09
C GLU A 142 -17.41 -18.77 13.58
N ALA A 143 -16.27 -18.57 12.92
CA ALA A 143 -16.19 -18.78 11.48
C ALA A 143 -16.43 -20.24 11.10
N ILE A 144 -15.97 -21.24 11.85
CA ILE A 144 -16.30 -22.64 11.57
C ILE A 144 -17.81 -22.89 11.76
N ASN A 145 -18.43 -22.38 12.83
CA ASN A 145 -19.85 -22.53 13.10
C ASN A 145 -20.75 -21.71 12.14
N ILE A 146 -20.32 -20.51 11.75
CA ILE A 146 -21.00 -19.57 10.84
C ILE A 146 -20.75 -19.97 9.39
N PHE A 147 -19.63 -20.59 9.03
CA PHE A 147 -19.43 -21.09 7.67
C PHE A 147 -20.53 -22.11 7.29
N HIS A 148 -21.06 -22.82 8.29
CA HIS A 148 -22.24 -23.67 8.18
C HIS A 148 -23.59 -22.93 8.20
N ASN A 149 -23.70 -21.78 8.89
CA ASN A 149 -24.97 -21.08 9.16
C ASN A 149 -25.17 -19.73 8.43
N GLY A 150 -24.14 -19.22 7.75
CA GLY A 150 -24.27 -18.32 6.61
C GLY A 150 -24.17 -16.81 6.80
N GLN A 151 -24.09 -16.22 8.00
CA GLN A 151 -24.13 -14.73 8.12
C GLN A 151 -23.12 -14.12 9.10
N ASN A 152 -22.23 -13.27 8.55
CA ASN A 152 -21.85 -11.91 9.02
C ASN A 152 -20.39 -11.52 8.72
N ILE A 153 -19.42 -12.43 8.90
CA ILE A 153 -18.00 -12.17 8.52
C ILE A 153 -17.47 -13.19 7.50
N THR A 154 -18.07 -14.39 7.48
CA THR A 154 -17.66 -15.45 6.55
C THR A 154 -18.03 -15.15 5.10
N THR A 155 -19.01 -14.27 4.87
CA THR A 155 -19.40 -13.84 3.52
C THR A 155 -18.32 -12.97 2.90
N GLU A 156 -17.77 -12.05 3.68
CA GLU A 156 -16.72 -11.12 3.30
C GLU A 156 -15.43 -11.89 3.02
N PHE A 157 -15.06 -12.86 3.86
CA PHE A 157 -13.94 -13.76 3.58
C PHE A 157 -14.16 -14.58 2.30
N LYS A 158 -15.35 -15.17 2.11
CA LYS A 158 -15.69 -15.94 0.89
C LYS A 158 -15.59 -15.05 -0.36
N ASN A 159 -16.15 -13.85 -0.29
CA ASN A 159 -16.14 -12.89 -1.39
C ASN A 159 -14.72 -12.38 -1.67
N ALA A 160 -13.94 -12.06 -0.64
CA ALA A 160 -12.54 -11.64 -0.79
C ALA A 160 -11.73 -12.72 -1.53
N ILE A 161 -11.82 -13.98 -1.08
CA ILE A 161 -11.16 -15.13 -1.71
C ILE A 161 -11.63 -15.29 -3.16
N GLN A 162 -12.94 -15.19 -3.43
CA GLN A 162 -13.46 -15.35 -4.79
C GLN A 162 -13.04 -14.20 -5.71
N TYR A 163 -13.12 -12.95 -5.25
CA TYR A 163 -12.70 -11.78 -6.01
C TYR A 163 -11.21 -11.77 -6.28
N TRP A 164 -10.41 -12.26 -5.33
CA TRP A 164 -8.98 -12.48 -5.53
C TRP A 164 -8.71 -13.44 -6.69
N LYS A 165 -9.37 -14.61 -6.70
CA LYS A 165 -9.26 -15.60 -7.78
C LYS A 165 -9.75 -15.09 -9.13
N ASP A 166 -10.82 -14.29 -9.12
CA ASP A 166 -11.37 -13.64 -10.29
C ASP A 166 -10.53 -12.44 -10.77
N LYS A 167 -9.45 -12.07 -10.04
CA LYS A 167 -8.62 -10.88 -10.28
C LYS A 167 -9.41 -9.56 -10.23
N LYS A 168 -10.51 -9.54 -9.48
CA LYS A 168 -11.34 -8.35 -9.20
C LYS A 168 -10.76 -7.63 -7.98
N TYR A 169 -9.57 -7.05 -8.14
CA TYR A 169 -8.75 -6.53 -7.03
C TYR A 169 -9.44 -5.43 -6.23
N GLU A 170 -10.18 -4.52 -6.87
CA GLU A 170 -10.94 -3.48 -6.18
C GLU A 170 -12.01 -4.09 -5.26
N LEU A 171 -12.85 -4.97 -5.79
CA LEU A 171 -13.88 -5.65 -5.00
C LEU A 171 -13.27 -6.50 -3.89
N CYS A 172 -12.12 -7.15 -4.15
CA CYS A 172 -11.37 -7.86 -3.13
C CYS A 172 -10.92 -6.92 -2.01
N GLY A 173 -10.34 -5.77 -2.38
CA GLY A 173 -9.96 -4.70 -1.45
C GLY A 173 -11.14 -4.26 -0.59
N VAL A 174 -12.32 -4.03 -1.18
CA VAL A 174 -13.54 -3.68 -0.42
C VAL A 174 -13.86 -4.72 0.64
N GLN A 175 -13.86 -6.01 0.28
CA GLN A 175 -14.15 -7.07 1.25
C GLN A 175 -13.10 -7.14 2.37
N VAL A 176 -11.81 -6.96 2.05
CA VAL A 176 -10.75 -6.90 3.07
C VAL A 176 -10.93 -5.69 3.98
N GLY A 177 -11.27 -4.52 3.43
CA GLY A 177 -11.58 -3.33 4.21
C GLY A 177 -12.77 -3.55 5.14
N MET A 178 -13.85 -4.16 4.66
CA MET A 178 -15.01 -4.51 5.49
C MET A 178 -14.65 -5.50 6.61
N ILE A 179 -13.82 -6.51 6.33
CA ILE A 179 -13.29 -7.42 7.35
C ILE A 179 -12.54 -6.60 8.42
N VAL A 180 -11.64 -5.70 8.02
CA VAL A 180 -10.93 -4.84 8.97
C VAL A 180 -11.91 -3.98 9.76
N GLY A 181 -12.86 -3.31 9.13
CA GLY A 181 -13.88 -2.50 9.80
C GLY A 181 -14.62 -3.27 10.90
N VAL A 182 -15.14 -4.47 10.58
CA VAL A 182 -15.81 -5.35 11.55
C VAL A 182 -14.89 -5.79 12.68
N LEU A 183 -13.59 -5.99 12.40
CA LEU A 183 -12.62 -6.41 13.41
C LEU A 183 -12.11 -5.26 14.31
N LEU A 184 -12.40 -4.01 13.95
CA LEU A 184 -12.04 -2.84 14.75
C LEU A 184 -13.16 -2.42 15.73
N GLU A 185 -14.39 -2.87 15.52
CA GLU A 185 -15.55 -2.65 16.41
C GLU A 185 -15.50 -3.55 17.66
#